data_AF-A0A8H7FCD6-F1
#
_entry.id   AF-A0A8H7FCD6-F1
#
_cell.length_a   1.000
_cell.length_b   1.000
_cell.length_c   1.000
_cell.angle_alpha   90.00
_cell.angle_beta   90.00
_cell.angle_gamma   90.00
#
_symmetry.space_group_name_H-M   'P 1'
#
loop_
_entity.id
_entity.type
_entity.pdbx_description
1 polymer ?
#
loop_
_entity_poly.entity_id
_entity_poly.type
_entity_poly.pdbx_seq_one_letter_code
_entity_poly.pdbx_strand_id
1 'polypeptide(L)'
;MMLYVSVDTKTWAKAQFPHASSARLRENAYTIVESTTHSLAVDVVLQDLGSIGTLFMSNSNGTFFVESLKDTNRNEYGFVDYENIYGVEGVGISNVVANAQDVEGRKATKQLKSVITFDDGSTWAPIKPPSTDVEGKRIACNIADTNDCSLHFHSVTAPHNFGRIFSSPAPGFVMGVGSIGPNLKPYEDCDTFLSDDAGLTWKMIRTDAHKYEFGDSGSILVVVNDEEGVDTVRYSTNMGKDWKSYNYGIKMRSRLLMTLPDSTSQKFILLGQIARKDQKADQSRYAIVFLDFANTRSRKCEESDFEK
;
A
#
# COMPACT_ATOMS: atom_id res chain seq x y z
N MET A 1 28.53 -8.53 3.28
CA MET A 1 28.68 -7.41 2.32
C MET A 1 29.13 -6.16 3.09
N MET A 2 29.37 -5.00 2.46
CA MET A 2 29.58 -3.74 3.18
C MET A 2 28.81 -2.63 2.47
N LEU A 3 28.05 -1.83 3.22
CA LEU A 3 27.37 -0.64 2.73
C LEU A 3 28.20 0.61 3.05
N TYR A 4 28.39 1.47 2.05
CA TYR A 4 29.00 2.79 2.20
C TYR A 4 28.00 3.86 1.77
N VAL A 5 27.93 4.95 2.52
CA VAL A 5 26.99 6.05 2.32
C VAL A 5 27.76 7.35 2.18
N SER A 6 27.24 8.26 1.34
CA SER A 6 27.78 9.59 1.13
C SER A 6 26.64 10.57 0.88
N VAL A 7 26.73 11.76 1.47
CA VAL A 7 25.79 12.87 1.25
C VAL A 7 26.28 13.84 0.17
N ASP A 8 27.58 13.82 -0.14
CA ASP A 8 28.25 14.77 -1.05
C ASP A 8 28.91 14.11 -2.26
N THR A 9 28.81 12.79 -2.37
CA THR A 9 29.47 11.91 -3.37
C THR A 9 31.01 11.90 -3.33
N LYS A 10 31.62 12.55 -2.34
CA LYS A 10 33.08 12.69 -2.20
C LYS A 10 33.58 11.96 -0.96
N THR A 11 32.91 12.18 0.16
CA THR A 11 33.24 11.60 1.45
C THR A 11 32.33 10.40 1.69
N TRP A 12 32.94 9.22 1.79
CA TRP A 12 32.22 7.96 2.00
C TRP A 12 32.47 7.45 3.41
N ALA A 13 31.38 7.11 4.10
CA ALA A 13 31.43 6.50 5.41
C ALA A 13 30.87 5.08 5.33
N LYS A 14 31.50 4.13 6.02
CA LYS A 14 30.95 2.78 6.16
C LYS A 14 29.74 2.81 7.09
N ALA A 15 28.61 2.29 6.62
CA ALA A 15 27.40 2.13 7.43
C ALA A 15 27.66 1.21 8.62
N GLN A 16 27.14 1.60 9.78
CA GLN A 16 27.28 0.88 11.04
C GLN A 16 25.93 0.32 11.46
N PHE A 17 25.81 -1.00 11.44
CA PHE A 17 24.64 -1.73 11.93
C PHE A 17 24.92 -2.32 13.31
N PRO A 18 23.91 -2.41 14.21
CA PRO A 18 24.12 -2.89 15.58
C PRO A 18 24.54 -4.36 15.64
N HIS A 19 24.21 -5.15 14.61
CA HIS A 19 24.58 -6.56 14.52
C HIS A 19 25.98 -6.79 13.92
N ALA A 20 26.73 -5.73 13.55
CA ALA A 20 28.04 -5.85 12.90
C ALA A 20 29.10 -6.61 13.74
N SER A 21 28.91 -6.71 15.07
CA SER A 21 29.77 -7.50 15.97
C SER A 21 29.32 -8.95 16.15
N SER A 22 28.16 -9.34 15.60
CA SER A 22 27.63 -10.71 15.71
C SER A 22 28.23 -11.60 14.62
N ALA A 23 29.01 -12.61 15.01
CA ALA A 23 29.56 -13.58 14.06
C ALA A 23 28.49 -14.46 13.37
N ARG A 24 27.26 -14.49 13.92
CA ARG A 24 26.14 -15.31 13.43
C ARG A 24 25.29 -14.61 12.38
N LEU A 25 25.19 -13.29 12.44
CA LEU A 25 24.35 -12.51 11.53
C LEU A 25 25.24 -11.97 10.41
N ARG A 26 24.94 -12.35 9.17
CA ARG A 26 25.69 -11.90 7.99
C ARG A 26 24.79 -11.03 7.14
N GLU A 27 25.30 -9.86 6.79
CA GLU A 27 24.67 -8.94 5.85
C GLU A 27 24.78 -9.54 4.43
N ASN A 28 23.74 -10.29 4.02
CA ASN A 28 23.69 -11.04 2.77
C ASN A 28 23.18 -10.18 1.60
N ALA A 29 22.24 -9.28 1.85
CA ALA A 29 21.71 -8.32 0.88
C ALA A 29 21.18 -7.06 1.58
N TYR A 30 21.18 -5.93 0.86
CA TYR A 30 20.48 -4.71 1.28
C TYR A 30 19.46 -4.33 0.21
N THR A 31 18.29 -3.89 0.65
CA THR A 31 17.33 -3.16 -0.19
C THR A 31 17.14 -1.79 0.43
N ILE A 32 17.46 -0.72 -0.32
CA ILE A 32 17.09 0.64 0.07
C ILE A 32 15.60 0.79 -0.21
N VAL A 33 14.80 1.01 0.83
CA VAL A 33 13.36 1.23 0.69
C VAL A 33 13.08 2.74 0.71
N GLU A 34 11.81 3.12 0.57
CA GLU A 34 11.43 4.53 0.62
C GLU A 34 11.97 5.19 1.89
N SER A 35 12.68 6.29 1.72
CA SER A 35 13.41 6.99 2.78
C SER A 35 12.87 8.40 2.90
N THR A 36 13.11 9.05 4.04
CA THR A 36 12.75 10.46 4.23
C THR A 36 13.93 11.35 3.83
N THR A 37 13.74 12.66 3.88
CA THR A 37 14.83 13.63 3.76
C THR A 37 15.75 13.63 4.98
N HIS A 38 15.35 12.97 6.07
CA HIS A 38 16.00 12.99 7.38
C HIS A 38 16.63 11.67 7.79
N SER A 39 16.31 10.55 7.12
CA SER A 39 16.87 9.23 7.43
C SER A 39 16.78 8.30 6.23
N LEU A 40 17.69 7.32 6.16
CA LEU A 40 17.66 6.23 5.21
C LEU A 40 17.01 5.01 5.86
N ALA A 41 16.05 4.43 5.16
CA ALA A 41 15.43 3.16 5.51
C ALA A 41 16.07 2.04 4.67
N VAL A 42 16.63 1.03 5.33
CA VAL A 42 17.35 -0.08 4.68
C VAL A 42 16.89 -1.39 5.26
N ASP A 43 16.39 -2.27 4.38
CA ASP A 43 16.06 -3.63 4.75
C ASP A 43 17.22 -4.58 4.46
N VAL A 44 17.67 -5.29 5.50
CA VAL A 44 18.86 -6.15 5.47
C VAL A 44 18.45 -7.60 5.58
N VAL A 45 18.93 -8.42 4.65
CA VAL A 45 18.83 -9.87 4.75
C VAL A 45 19.94 -10.36 5.68
N LEU A 46 19.55 -10.84 6.86
CA LEU A 46 20.47 -11.41 7.85
C LEU A 46 20.56 -12.93 7.80
N GLN A 47 19.64 -13.56 7.06
CA GLN A 47 19.42 -15.00 7.01
C GLN A 47 19.67 -15.59 5.62
N ASP A 48 19.74 -16.92 5.50
CA ASP A 48 20.12 -17.58 4.25
C ASP A 48 19.01 -17.59 3.17
N LEU A 49 17.73 -17.66 3.57
CA LEU A 49 16.61 -17.86 2.64
C LEU A 49 16.14 -16.59 1.91
N GLY A 50 16.68 -15.41 2.25
CA GLY A 50 16.46 -14.14 1.54
C GLY A 50 15.01 -13.58 1.53
N SER A 51 14.04 -14.37 1.98
CA SER A 51 12.61 -14.08 1.93
C SER A 51 12.10 -13.31 3.15
N ILE A 52 12.95 -13.16 4.17
CA ILE A 52 12.67 -12.42 5.40
C ILE A 52 13.83 -11.47 5.65
N GLY A 53 13.51 -10.24 6.01
CA GLY A 53 14.47 -9.18 6.27
C GLY A 53 14.38 -8.61 7.68
N THR A 54 15.17 -7.58 7.90
CA THR A 54 15.07 -6.71 9.07
C THR A 54 15.29 -5.29 8.60
N LEU A 55 14.33 -4.41 8.90
CA LEU A 55 14.36 -3.00 8.57
C LEU A 55 15.19 -2.24 9.59
N PHE A 56 16.06 -1.38 9.08
CA PHE A 56 16.86 -0.46 9.86
C PHE A 56 16.62 0.97 9.40
N MET A 57 16.58 1.89 10.36
CA MET A 57 16.52 3.33 10.11
C MET A 57 17.86 3.97 10.47
N SER A 58 18.33 4.90 9.64
CA SER A 58 19.58 5.61 9.92
C SER A 58 19.37 6.91 10.69
N ASN A 59 20.47 7.45 11.21
CA ASN A 59 20.58 8.87 11.53
C ASN A 59 20.63 9.75 10.25
N SER A 60 20.67 11.07 10.42
CA SER A 60 20.50 12.06 9.35
C SER A 60 21.53 12.09 8.23
N ASN A 61 22.72 11.53 8.46
CA ASN A 61 23.75 11.41 7.42
C ASN A 61 23.91 9.97 6.90
N GLY A 62 23.05 9.03 7.32
CA GLY A 62 23.04 7.67 6.80
C GLY A 62 24.15 6.76 7.32
N THR A 63 24.88 7.13 8.38
CA THR A 63 26.06 6.36 8.82
C THR A 63 25.76 5.36 9.93
N PHE A 64 24.87 5.68 10.85
CA PHE A 64 24.52 4.81 11.98
C PHE A 64 23.08 4.35 11.86
N PHE A 65 22.87 3.06 12.00
CA PHE A 65 21.57 2.43 11.86
C PHE A 65 21.08 1.84 13.19
N VAL A 66 19.78 1.90 13.40
CA VAL A 66 19.08 1.20 14.48
C VAL A 66 18.06 0.23 13.88
N GLU A 67 17.87 -0.89 14.55
CA GLU A 67 16.84 -1.85 14.15
C GLU A 67 15.46 -1.25 14.40
N SER A 68 14.62 -1.23 13.36
CA SER A 68 13.28 -0.63 13.39
C SER A 68 12.19 -1.69 13.38
N LEU A 69 12.28 -2.68 12.49
CA LEU A 69 11.27 -3.72 12.34
C LEU A 69 11.91 -5.06 11.97
N LYS A 70 11.59 -6.11 12.72
CA LYS A 70 12.04 -7.49 12.43
C LYS A 70 11.07 -8.20 11.51
N ASP A 71 11.58 -9.26 10.90
CA ASP A 71 10.82 -10.25 10.16
C ASP A 71 10.02 -9.65 8.99
N THR A 72 10.57 -8.63 8.33
CA THR A 72 9.91 -7.96 7.20
C THR A 72 9.73 -8.91 6.02
N ASN A 73 8.61 -8.77 5.33
CA ASN A 73 8.29 -9.60 4.18
C ASN A 73 9.06 -9.15 2.93
N ARG A 74 9.77 -10.10 2.31
CA ARG A 74 10.48 -9.92 1.04
C ARG A 74 10.02 -10.91 -0.02
N ASN A 75 10.10 -10.56 -1.30
CA ASN A 75 9.96 -11.53 -2.40
C ASN A 75 11.31 -11.88 -3.05
N GLU A 76 11.29 -12.85 -3.96
CA GLU A 76 12.49 -13.36 -4.64
C GLU A 76 13.21 -12.33 -5.51
N TYR A 77 12.53 -11.23 -5.88
CA TYR A 77 13.10 -10.11 -6.64
C TYR A 77 13.75 -9.05 -5.75
N GLY A 78 13.70 -9.21 -4.42
CA GLY A 78 14.27 -8.26 -3.47
C GLY A 78 13.38 -7.09 -3.11
N PHE A 79 12.11 -7.07 -3.55
CA PHE A 79 11.12 -6.12 -3.05
C PHE A 79 10.80 -6.43 -1.58
N VAL A 80 10.56 -5.38 -0.81
CA VAL A 80 10.27 -5.43 0.62
C VAL A 80 8.98 -4.69 0.86
N ASP A 81 8.03 -5.30 1.56
CA ASP A 81 6.75 -4.67 1.88
C ASP A 81 6.94 -3.50 2.85
N TYR A 82 7.22 -2.32 2.30
CA TYR A 82 7.37 -1.07 3.03
C TYR A 82 7.03 0.10 2.10
N GLU A 83 6.15 1.00 2.54
CA GLU A 83 5.82 2.24 1.83
C GLU A 83 5.47 3.33 2.85
N ASN A 84 5.94 4.56 2.61
CA ASN A 84 5.52 5.73 3.41
C ASN A 84 4.17 6.25 2.92
N ILE A 85 3.43 6.96 3.76
CA ILE A 85 2.21 7.64 3.30
C ILE A 85 2.61 8.99 2.72
N TYR A 86 2.30 9.20 1.44
CA TYR A 86 2.68 10.42 0.75
C TYR A 86 2.08 11.66 1.43
N GLY A 87 2.93 12.67 1.63
CA GLY A 87 2.52 13.96 2.21
C GLY A 87 2.27 13.94 3.71
N VAL A 88 2.52 12.82 4.41
CA VAL A 88 2.43 12.72 5.86
C VAL A 88 3.71 12.07 6.40
N GLU A 89 4.64 12.90 6.87
CA GLU A 89 5.89 12.45 7.48
C GLU A 89 5.61 11.63 8.76
N GLY A 90 6.48 10.67 9.07
CA GLY A 90 6.29 9.77 10.22
C GLY A 90 5.48 8.51 9.90
N VAL A 91 4.65 8.53 8.86
CA VAL A 91 3.67 7.47 8.62
C VAL A 91 4.12 6.50 7.54
N GLY A 92 4.12 5.20 7.87
CA GLY A 92 4.46 4.15 6.92
C GLY A 92 3.80 2.81 7.26
N ILE A 93 3.57 2.00 6.23
CA ILE A 93 2.96 0.68 6.35
C ILE A 93 3.96 -0.39 5.89
N SER A 94 4.06 -1.47 6.64
CA SER A 94 4.91 -2.62 6.31
C SER A 94 4.22 -3.94 6.63
N ASN A 95 4.64 -5.03 5.96
CA ASN A 95 4.22 -6.39 6.32
C ASN A 95 5.37 -7.16 6.98
N VAL A 96 5.04 -7.87 8.06
CA VAL A 96 5.93 -8.81 8.75
C VAL A 96 5.46 -10.24 8.57
N VAL A 97 6.38 -11.19 8.69
CA VAL A 97 6.15 -12.63 8.64
C VAL A 97 5.98 -13.17 10.06
N ALA A 98 4.74 -13.33 10.50
CA ALA A 98 4.40 -13.72 11.88
C ALA A 98 4.96 -15.10 12.29
N ASN A 99 5.23 -15.97 11.32
CA ASN A 99 5.77 -17.32 11.52
C ASN A 99 7.20 -17.47 10.96
N ALA A 100 8.04 -16.43 11.06
CA ALA A 100 9.38 -16.39 10.48
C ALA A 100 10.22 -17.65 10.76
N GLN A 101 10.24 -18.12 12.02
CA GLN A 101 10.98 -19.32 12.42
C GLN A 101 10.54 -20.59 11.69
N ASP A 102 9.25 -20.76 11.41
CA ASP A 102 8.72 -21.92 10.67
C ASP A 102 9.01 -21.79 9.17
N VAL A 103 8.95 -20.58 8.62
CA VAL A 103 9.33 -20.31 7.22
C VAL A 103 10.80 -20.67 7.01
N GLU A 104 11.66 -20.29 7.95
CA GLU A 104 13.09 -20.49 7.85
C GLU A 104 13.51 -21.94 8.13
N GLY A 105 13.00 -22.52 9.22
CA GLY A 105 13.38 -23.87 9.64
C GLY A 105 12.67 -24.99 8.88
N ARG A 106 11.46 -24.73 8.37
CA ARG A 106 10.57 -25.77 7.81
C ARG A 106 10.02 -25.45 6.43
N LYS A 107 10.40 -24.32 5.83
CA LYS A 107 9.87 -23.85 4.53
C LYS A 107 8.34 -23.75 4.54
N ALA A 108 7.76 -23.35 5.67
CA ALA A 108 6.33 -23.11 5.77
C ALA A 108 5.89 -21.92 4.89
N THR A 109 4.61 -21.89 4.52
CA THR A 109 4.01 -20.71 3.89
C THR A 109 4.02 -19.53 4.87
N LYS A 110 4.35 -18.34 4.37
CA LYS A 110 4.37 -17.12 5.17
C LYS A 110 2.97 -16.74 5.66
N GLN A 111 2.88 -16.35 6.91
CA GLN A 111 1.71 -15.72 7.52
C GLN A 111 2.00 -14.24 7.67
N LEU A 112 1.40 -13.43 6.80
CA LEU A 112 1.71 -11.99 6.73
C LEU A 112 0.80 -11.19 7.66
N LYS A 113 1.38 -10.24 8.38
CA LYS A 113 0.65 -9.24 9.19
C LYS A 113 1.11 -7.84 8.82
N SER A 114 0.17 -6.96 8.55
CA SER A 114 0.46 -5.53 8.34
C SER A 114 0.59 -4.78 9.65
N VAL A 115 1.56 -3.89 9.68
CA VAL A 115 1.84 -2.95 10.77
C VAL A 115 2.00 -1.54 10.22
N ILE A 116 1.70 -0.56 11.05
CA ILE A 116 1.79 0.86 10.74
C ILE A 116 2.65 1.56 11.79
N THR A 117 3.44 2.53 11.35
CA THR A 117 4.18 3.48 12.19
C THR A 117 3.62 4.88 11.99
N PHE A 118 3.73 5.73 13.02
CA PHE A 118 3.41 7.16 12.97
C PHE A 118 4.59 8.01 13.48
N ASP A 119 5.78 7.41 13.64
CA ASP A 119 6.97 8.00 14.24
C ASP A 119 8.26 7.56 13.51
N ASP A 120 8.19 7.51 12.17
CA ASP A 120 9.30 7.19 11.26
C ASP A 120 9.94 5.81 11.54
N GLY A 121 9.10 4.84 11.89
CA GLY A 121 9.53 3.47 12.17
C GLY A 121 10.20 3.30 13.54
N SER A 122 10.08 4.27 14.44
CA SER A 122 10.55 4.10 15.83
C SER A 122 9.69 3.10 16.58
N THR A 123 8.37 3.13 16.36
CA THR A 123 7.41 2.15 16.86
C THR A 123 6.45 1.70 15.77
N TRP A 124 5.99 0.46 15.91
CA TRP A 124 5.08 -0.19 14.96
C TRP A 124 3.91 -0.80 15.72
N ALA A 125 2.71 -0.63 15.18
CA ALA A 125 1.48 -1.17 15.75
C ALA A 125 0.68 -1.96 14.69
N PRO A 126 -0.07 -3.01 15.09
CA PRO A 126 -1.05 -3.63 14.21
C PRO A 126 -2.10 -2.60 13.75
N ILE A 127 -2.54 -2.71 12.50
CA ILE A 127 -3.56 -1.80 11.95
C ILE A 127 -4.93 -2.21 12.50
N LYS A 128 -5.63 -1.25 13.13
CA LYS A 128 -6.95 -1.49 13.69
C LYS A 128 -7.99 -1.64 12.57
N PRO A 129 -8.80 -2.71 12.59
CA PRO A 129 -9.89 -2.84 11.63
C PRO A 129 -11.04 -1.86 11.94
N PRO A 130 -11.91 -1.57 10.95
CA PRO A 130 -13.16 -0.86 11.20
C PRO A 130 -14.07 -1.64 12.17
N SER A 131 -14.99 -0.94 12.84
CA SER A 131 -16.01 -1.59 13.69
C SER A 131 -17.07 -2.37 12.91
N THR A 132 -17.32 -1.94 11.67
CA THR A 132 -18.37 -2.48 10.80
C THR A 132 -17.87 -2.67 9.38
N ASP A 133 -18.48 -3.62 8.66
CA ASP A 133 -18.31 -3.79 7.22
C ASP A 133 -19.09 -2.73 6.42
N VAL A 134 -19.06 -2.85 5.09
CA VAL A 134 -19.73 -1.94 4.15
C VAL A 134 -21.25 -1.93 4.28
N GLU A 135 -21.86 -2.99 4.84
CA GLU A 135 -23.30 -3.10 5.08
C GLU A 135 -23.71 -2.59 6.48
N GLY A 136 -22.73 -2.11 7.26
CA GLY A 136 -22.94 -1.66 8.63
C GLY A 136 -23.04 -2.80 9.65
N LYS A 137 -22.74 -4.03 9.26
CA LYS A 137 -22.71 -5.18 10.17
C LYS A 137 -21.37 -5.21 10.90
N ARG A 138 -21.40 -5.60 12.17
CA ARG A 138 -20.19 -5.68 13.01
C ARG A 138 -19.20 -6.71 12.46
N ILE A 139 -17.92 -6.36 12.45
CA ILE A 139 -16.84 -7.28 12.11
C ILE A 139 -16.85 -8.48 13.08
N ALA A 140 -16.66 -9.68 12.54
CA ALA A 140 -16.89 -10.93 13.27
C ALA A 140 -15.88 -11.21 14.39
N CYS A 141 -14.63 -10.77 14.22
CA CYS A 141 -13.57 -11.02 15.20
C CYS A 141 -13.54 -9.98 16.33
N ASN A 142 -12.83 -10.30 17.41
CA ASN A 142 -12.69 -9.42 18.56
C ASN A 142 -11.63 -8.33 18.29
N ILE A 143 -12.08 -7.13 17.91
CA ILE A 143 -11.22 -5.97 17.60
C ILE A 143 -10.27 -5.59 18.76
N ALA A 144 -10.59 -5.96 20.00
CA ALA A 144 -9.71 -5.73 21.14
C ALA A 144 -8.50 -6.70 21.19
N ASP A 145 -8.57 -7.84 20.51
CA ASP A 145 -7.48 -8.80 20.37
C ASP A 145 -6.79 -8.62 19.02
N THR A 146 -5.75 -7.80 18.99
CA THR A 146 -5.00 -7.51 17.76
C THR A 146 -4.25 -8.71 17.20
N ASN A 147 -4.06 -9.79 17.97
CA ASN A 147 -3.43 -10.99 17.45
C ASN A 147 -4.35 -11.80 16.54
N ASP A 148 -5.65 -11.80 16.85
CA ASP A 148 -6.70 -12.52 16.12
C ASP A 148 -7.46 -11.61 15.13
N CYS A 149 -7.49 -10.30 15.38
CA CYS A 149 -8.33 -9.35 14.66
C CYS A 149 -7.58 -8.05 14.35
N SER A 150 -6.80 -8.07 13.26
CA SER A 150 -6.14 -6.89 12.72
C SER A 150 -6.47 -6.73 11.23
N LEU A 151 -6.30 -5.51 10.71
CA LEU A 151 -6.41 -5.23 9.29
C LEU A 151 -5.05 -5.46 8.62
N HIS A 152 -5.07 -6.15 7.49
CA HIS A 152 -3.87 -6.49 6.73
C HIS A 152 -4.04 -6.17 5.26
N PHE A 153 -2.99 -5.73 4.59
CA PHE A 153 -3.01 -5.31 3.20
C PHE A 153 -1.95 -6.00 2.34
N HIS A 154 -2.31 -6.20 1.07
CA HIS A 154 -1.32 -6.46 0.03
C HIS A 154 -0.46 -5.22 -0.19
N SER A 155 0.85 -5.42 -0.29
CA SER A 155 1.85 -4.36 -0.47
C SER A 155 2.77 -4.66 -1.66
N VAL A 156 3.91 -3.99 -1.75
CA VAL A 156 4.77 -3.91 -2.95
C VAL A 156 5.37 -5.24 -3.40
N THR A 157 5.41 -6.27 -2.56
CA THR A 157 5.86 -7.62 -2.97
C THR A 157 4.88 -8.33 -3.90
N ALA A 158 3.61 -7.93 -3.88
CA ALA A 158 2.55 -8.40 -4.76
C ALA A 158 1.76 -7.19 -5.30
N PRO A 159 2.39 -6.36 -6.16
CA PRO A 159 1.83 -5.08 -6.56
C PRO A 159 0.56 -5.31 -7.39
N HIS A 160 -0.55 -4.80 -6.87
CA HIS A 160 -1.86 -4.82 -7.53
C HIS A 160 -2.24 -3.42 -8.04
N ASN A 161 -1.55 -2.36 -7.63
CA ASN A 161 -1.70 -1.05 -8.23
C ASN A 161 -0.42 -0.67 -9.01
N PHE A 162 -0.52 0.32 -9.88
CA PHE A 162 0.65 0.85 -10.58
C PHE A 162 1.17 2.10 -9.90
N GLY A 163 2.47 2.13 -9.59
CA GLY A 163 3.05 3.18 -8.77
C GLY A 163 2.96 2.82 -7.28
N ARG A 164 2.60 3.80 -6.46
CA ARG A 164 2.40 3.61 -5.02
C ARG A 164 1.20 2.70 -4.77
N ILE A 165 1.29 1.86 -3.75
CA ILE A 165 0.21 0.96 -3.38
C ILE A 165 -0.84 1.74 -2.62
N PHE A 166 -0.47 2.42 -1.53
CA PHE A 166 -1.43 2.90 -0.54
C PHE A 166 -1.88 4.34 -0.74
N SER A 167 -1.00 5.19 -1.26
CA SER A 167 -1.16 6.65 -1.25
C SER A 167 -0.82 7.28 -2.59
N SER A 168 -1.29 8.49 -2.81
CA SER A 168 -0.85 9.37 -3.91
C SER A 168 -0.64 10.78 -3.37
N PRO A 169 -0.30 11.79 -4.20
CA PRO A 169 -0.30 13.20 -3.81
C PRO A 169 -1.66 13.79 -3.40
N ALA A 170 -2.31 13.14 -2.43
CA ALA A 170 -3.57 13.44 -1.78
C ALA A 170 -3.39 13.18 -0.27
N PRO A 171 -2.71 14.09 0.46
CA PRO A 171 -2.33 13.85 1.86
C PRO A 171 -3.52 13.47 2.75
N GLY A 172 -3.31 12.51 3.64
CA GLY A 172 -4.35 11.96 4.53
C GLY A 172 -5.14 10.81 3.93
N PHE A 173 -5.26 10.72 2.61
CA PHE A 173 -5.92 9.58 1.98
C PHE A 173 -5.01 8.38 1.84
N VAL A 174 -5.50 7.24 2.32
CA VAL A 174 -4.84 5.94 2.19
C VAL A 174 -5.89 4.92 1.76
N MET A 175 -5.64 4.16 0.71
CA MET A 175 -6.55 3.10 0.28
C MET A 175 -5.76 1.81 0.08
N GLY A 176 -6.37 0.67 0.37
CA GLY A 176 -5.71 -0.62 0.30
C GLY A 176 -6.68 -1.76 0.09
N VAL A 177 -6.22 -2.79 -0.64
CA VAL A 177 -6.92 -4.08 -0.72
C VAL A 177 -6.33 -5.02 0.34
N GLY A 178 -7.20 -5.58 1.16
CA GLY A 178 -6.78 -6.28 2.36
C GLY A 178 -7.86 -7.15 2.99
N SER A 179 -7.52 -7.76 4.12
CA SER A 179 -8.42 -8.64 4.86
C SER A 179 -8.32 -8.38 6.35
N ILE A 180 -9.43 -8.59 7.06
CA ILE A 180 -9.46 -8.57 8.52
C ILE A 180 -9.35 -10.00 9.06
N GLY A 181 -8.50 -10.20 10.04
CA GLY A 181 -8.37 -11.48 10.74
C GLY A 181 -6.99 -11.65 11.39
N PRO A 182 -6.55 -12.90 11.58
CA PRO A 182 -5.27 -13.18 12.20
C PRO A 182 -4.09 -12.97 11.24
N ASN A 183 -4.27 -13.07 9.92
CA ASN A 183 -3.23 -12.89 8.92
C ASN A 183 -3.85 -12.41 7.58
N LEU A 184 -3.03 -11.87 6.68
CA LEU A 184 -3.43 -11.49 5.32
C LEU A 184 -3.90 -12.72 4.53
N LYS A 185 -5.08 -12.62 3.93
CA LYS A 185 -5.66 -13.62 3.03
C LYS A 185 -5.13 -13.48 1.59
N PRO A 186 -5.41 -14.46 0.70
CA PRO A 186 -5.24 -14.26 -0.74
C PRO A 186 -5.99 -13.02 -1.26
N TYR A 187 -5.50 -12.43 -2.34
CA TYR A 187 -6.00 -11.15 -2.87
C TYR A 187 -7.48 -11.23 -3.28
N GLU A 188 -7.89 -12.36 -3.83
CA GLU A 188 -9.28 -12.66 -4.22
C GLU A 188 -10.24 -12.88 -3.05
N ASP A 189 -9.73 -12.98 -1.82
CA ASP A 189 -10.53 -13.09 -0.59
C ASP A 189 -10.49 -11.77 0.22
N CYS A 190 -10.03 -10.68 -0.41
CA CYS A 190 -9.83 -9.38 0.20
C CYS A 190 -10.88 -8.36 -0.21
N ASP A 191 -11.06 -7.36 0.64
CA ASP A 191 -11.96 -6.23 0.46
C ASP A 191 -11.16 -4.93 0.32
N THR A 192 -11.82 -3.84 -0.07
CA THR A 192 -11.18 -2.53 -0.25
C THR A 192 -11.49 -1.58 0.91
N PHE A 193 -10.45 -1.00 1.49
CA PHE A 193 -10.54 -0.12 2.66
C PHE A 193 -9.97 1.27 2.37
N LEU A 194 -10.54 2.29 3.00
CA LEU A 194 -10.15 3.69 2.91
C LEU A 194 -9.90 4.26 4.30
N SER A 195 -8.85 5.05 4.41
CA SER A 195 -8.60 6.00 5.50
C SER A 195 -8.51 7.40 4.90
N ASP A 196 -9.11 8.36 5.59
CA ASP A 196 -9.05 9.80 5.32
C ASP A 196 -8.24 10.56 6.38
N ASP A 197 -7.51 9.84 7.25
CA ASP A 197 -6.72 10.34 8.37
C ASP A 197 -5.33 9.66 8.48
N ALA A 198 -4.72 9.39 7.33
CA ALA A 198 -3.37 8.83 7.20
C ALA A 198 -3.19 7.44 7.83
N GLY A 199 -4.24 6.62 7.84
CA GLY A 199 -4.21 5.25 8.33
C GLY A 199 -4.49 5.10 9.83
N LEU A 200 -4.88 6.18 10.52
CA LEU A 200 -5.27 6.14 11.93
C LEU A 200 -6.59 5.40 12.13
N THR A 201 -7.59 5.69 11.29
CA THR A 201 -8.86 4.98 11.22
C THR A 201 -9.15 4.50 9.81
N TRP A 202 -9.83 3.36 9.72
CA TRP A 202 -10.13 2.71 8.45
C TRP A 202 -11.64 2.46 8.34
N LYS A 203 -12.14 2.49 7.11
CA LYS A 203 -13.51 2.17 6.72
C LYS A 203 -13.46 1.15 5.59
N MET A 204 -14.27 0.10 5.68
CA MET A 204 -14.48 -0.79 4.53
C MET A 204 -15.40 -0.07 3.54
N ILE A 205 -14.90 0.23 2.34
CA ILE A 205 -15.66 0.98 1.33
C ILE A 205 -16.32 0.08 0.30
N ARG A 206 -15.77 -1.12 0.05
CA ARG A 206 -16.27 -2.08 -0.93
C ARG A 206 -15.90 -3.50 -0.52
N THR A 207 -16.81 -4.43 -0.79
CA THR A 207 -16.45 -5.85 -0.89
C THR A 207 -15.58 -6.06 -2.12
N ASP A 208 -14.76 -7.11 -2.09
CA ASP A 208 -13.88 -7.54 -3.17
C ASP A 208 -12.72 -6.56 -3.44
N ALA A 209 -11.72 -7.07 -4.13
CA ALA A 209 -10.59 -6.28 -4.58
C ALA A 209 -10.97 -5.29 -5.69
N HIS A 210 -10.50 -4.05 -5.54
CA HIS A 210 -10.71 -2.97 -6.49
C HIS A 210 -9.38 -2.31 -6.85
N LYS A 211 -9.22 -1.90 -8.11
CA LYS A 211 -8.28 -0.83 -8.46
C LYS A 211 -8.82 0.49 -7.96
N TYR A 212 -7.93 1.37 -7.53
CA TYR A 212 -8.28 2.70 -7.04
C TYR A 212 -7.26 3.75 -7.43
N GLU A 213 -7.71 4.99 -7.52
CA GLU A 213 -6.88 6.15 -7.79
C GLU A 213 -7.51 7.42 -7.22
N PHE A 214 -6.66 8.38 -6.84
CA PHE A 214 -7.03 9.69 -6.32
C PHE A 214 -6.69 10.78 -7.33
N GLY A 215 -7.68 11.58 -7.70
CA GLY A 215 -7.50 12.75 -8.56
C GLY A 215 -7.94 14.03 -7.88
N ASP A 216 -7.55 15.15 -8.48
CA ASP A 216 -7.80 16.51 -7.98
C ASP A 216 -7.40 16.67 -6.49
N SER A 217 -6.18 16.21 -6.17
CA SER A 217 -5.59 16.22 -4.81
C SER A 217 -6.45 15.50 -3.76
N GLY A 218 -7.06 14.37 -4.13
CA GLY A 218 -7.92 13.57 -3.24
C GLY A 218 -9.39 13.98 -3.23
N SER A 219 -9.75 15.03 -3.97
CA SER A 219 -11.14 15.45 -4.14
C SER A 219 -12.00 14.42 -4.88
N ILE A 220 -11.39 13.60 -5.73
CA ILE A 220 -12.07 12.59 -6.54
C ILE A 220 -11.43 11.24 -6.26
N LEU A 221 -12.22 10.32 -5.71
CA LEU A 221 -11.83 8.93 -5.51
C LEU A 221 -12.50 8.09 -6.57
N VAL A 222 -11.75 7.26 -7.30
CA VAL A 222 -12.31 6.33 -8.28
C VAL A 222 -11.92 4.92 -7.90
N VAL A 223 -12.89 4.00 -7.92
CA VAL A 223 -12.68 2.57 -7.66
C VAL A 223 -13.38 1.71 -8.71
N VAL A 224 -12.77 0.59 -9.06
CA VAL A 224 -13.31 -0.37 -10.02
C VAL A 224 -12.90 -1.80 -9.65
N ASN A 225 -13.85 -2.72 -9.60
CA ASN A 225 -13.57 -4.13 -9.27
C ASN A 225 -12.57 -4.71 -10.28
N ASP A 226 -11.60 -5.49 -9.79
CA ASP A 226 -10.55 -6.07 -10.62
C ASP A 226 -10.45 -7.61 -10.57
N GLU A 227 -11.35 -8.24 -9.81
CA GLU A 227 -11.52 -9.69 -9.77
C GLU A 227 -12.27 -10.18 -11.01
N GLU A 228 -13.39 -9.53 -11.33
CA GLU A 228 -14.28 -9.91 -12.42
C GLU A 228 -14.33 -8.88 -13.56
N GLY A 229 -14.97 -9.27 -14.66
CA GLY A 229 -15.29 -8.33 -15.74
C GLY A 229 -16.48 -7.47 -15.35
N VAL A 230 -16.28 -6.16 -15.26
CA VAL A 230 -17.34 -5.18 -14.95
C VAL A 230 -17.44 -4.14 -16.06
N ASP A 231 -18.55 -3.41 -16.10
CA ASP A 231 -18.81 -2.30 -17.02
C ASP A 231 -19.11 -0.99 -16.27
N THR A 232 -18.90 -0.99 -14.94
CA THR A 232 -19.15 0.16 -14.08
C THR A 232 -17.91 0.56 -13.30
N VAL A 233 -17.70 1.86 -13.15
CA VAL A 233 -16.81 2.43 -12.12
C VAL A 233 -17.67 3.01 -11.02
N ARG A 234 -17.11 3.11 -9.81
CA ARG A 234 -17.70 3.95 -8.77
C ARG A 234 -16.75 5.06 -8.40
N TYR A 235 -17.32 6.20 -8.05
CA TYR A 235 -16.54 7.36 -7.66
C TYR A 235 -17.17 8.10 -6.49
N SER A 236 -16.33 8.74 -5.71
CA SER A 236 -16.71 9.63 -4.63
C SER A 236 -16.12 11.01 -4.86
N THR A 237 -16.88 12.03 -4.47
CA THR A 237 -16.48 13.45 -4.52
C THR A 237 -16.60 14.12 -3.14
N ASN A 238 -16.77 13.30 -2.10
CA ASN A 238 -16.98 13.72 -0.72
C ASN A 238 -16.20 12.83 0.26
N MET A 239 -14.91 12.61 -0.03
CA MET A 239 -13.97 11.89 0.85
C MET A 239 -14.39 10.43 1.13
N GLY A 240 -15.08 9.78 0.19
CA GLY A 240 -15.50 8.38 0.33
C GLY A 240 -16.76 8.17 1.18
N LYS A 241 -17.47 9.24 1.58
CA LYS A 241 -18.73 9.14 2.34
C LYS A 241 -19.85 8.54 1.48
N ASP A 242 -20.00 9.02 0.25
CA ASP A 242 -20.98 8.50 -0.71
C ASP A 242 -20.32 8.10 -2.02
N TRP A 243 -20.89 7.08 -2.68
CA TRP A 243 -20.36 6.51 -3.92
C TRP A 243 -21.41 6.47 -5.03
N LYS A 244 -21.09 7.12 -6.16
CA LYS A 244 -21.91 7.12 -7.37
C LYS A 244 -21.38 6.09 -8.35
N SER A 245 -22.27 5.47 -9.13
CA SER A 245 -21.89 4.51 -10.17
C SER A 245 -21.98 5.16 -11.56
N TYR A 246 -21.03 4.83 -12.43
CA TYR A 246 -21.05 5.21 -13.84
C TYR A 246 -20.79 3.99 -14.72
N ASN A 247 -21.72 3.68 -15.62
CA ASN A 247 -21.58 2.60 -16.59
C ASN A 247 -20.90 3.13 -17.85
N TYR A 248 -19.76 2.56 -18.21
CA TYR A 248 -18.96 2.94 -19.38
C TYR A 248 -19.20 2.05 -20.62
N GLY A 249 -20.16 1.12 -20.55
CA GLY A 249 -20.75 0.42 -21.68
C GLY A 249 -19.97 -0.77 -22.23
N ILE A 250 -18.84 -1.13 -21.61
CA ILE A 250 -17.97 -2.22 -22.07
C ILE A 250 -17.63 -3.12 -20.89
N LYS A 251 -18.00 -4.41 -20.93
CA LYS A 251 -17.61 -5.34 -19.88
C LYS A 251 -16.15 -5.75 -20.04
N MET A 252 -15.30 -5.41 -19.06
CA MET A 252 -13.88 -5.72 -19.08
C MET A 252 -13.34 -5.97 -17.67
N ARG A 253 -12.32 -6.81 -17.56
CA ARG A 253 -11.58 -6.97 -16.30
C ARG A 253 -10.58 -5.83 -16.18
N SER A 254 -10.69 -5.04 -15.12
CA SER A 254 -9.80 -3.92 -14.84
C SER A 254 -8.36 -4.39 -14.69
N ARG A 255 -7.44 -3.75 -15.40
CA ARG A 255 -5.99 -4.04 -15.30
C ARG A 255 -5.23 -2.89 -14.67
N LEU A 256 -5.64 -1.67 -14.97
CA LEU A 256 -4.96 -0.47 -14.54
C LEU A 256 -5.94 0.70 -14.48
N LEU A 257 -5.90 1.45 -13.39
CA LEU A 257 -6.57 2.74 -13.23
C LEU A 257 -5.47 3.72 -12.83
N MET A 258 -5.35 4.84 -13.55
CA MET A 258 -4.31 5.84 -13.26
C MET A 258 -4.76 7.25 -13.62
N THR A 259 -4.08 8.23 -13.04
CA THR A 259 -4.18 9.67 -13.37
C THR A 259 -2.79 10.27 -13.60
N LEU A 260 -2.67 11.60 -13.64
CA LEU A 260 -1.37 12.25 -13.64
C LEU A 260 -0.61 11.92 -12.34
N PRO A 261 0.72 11.70 -12.37
CA PRO A 261 1.50 11.32 -11.18
C PRO A 261 1.44 12.31 -10.00
N ASP A 262 1.10 13.57 -10.26
CA ASP A 262 0.91 14.60 -9.23
C ASP A 262 -0.51 14.62 -8.62
N SER A 263 -1.39 13.69 -9.04
CA SER A 263 -2.80 13.61 -8.66
C SER A 263 -3.61 14.90 -8.82
N THR A 264 -3.14 15.88 -9.60
CA THR A 264 -3.85 17.17 -9.79
C THR A 264 -4.95 17.10 -10.84
N SER A 265 -4.95 16.06 -11.67
CA SER A 265 -5.89 15.88 -12.77
C SER A 265 -7.25 15.36 -12.29
N GLN A 266 -8.32 15.90 -12.88
CA GLN A 266 -9.70 15.39 -12.78
C GLN A 266 -10.01 14.32 -13.85
N LYS A 267 -8.99 13.85 -14.57
CA LYS A 267 -9.12 12.90 -15.67
C LYS A 267 -8.33 11.64 -15.37
N PHE A 268 -8.95 10.49 -15.64
CA PHE A 268 -8.39 9.18 -15.36
C PHE A 268 -8.40 8.30 -16.62
N ILE A 269 -7.47 7.36 -16.66
CA ILE A 269 -7.39 6.34 -17.68
C ILE A 269 -7.62 4.98 -17.02
N LEU A 270 -8.65 4.28 -17.48
CA LEU A 270 -8.93 2.90 -17.10
C LEU A 270 -8.60 1.98 -18.28
N LEU A 271 -7.61 1.11 -18.11
CA LEU A 271 -7.28 0.06 -19.05
C LEU A 271 -7.84 -1.27 -18.54
N GLY A 272 -8.57 -1.96 -19.39
CA GLY A 272 -9.13 -3.28 -19.08
C GLY A 272 -8.94 -4.29 -20.21
N GLN A 273 -9.12 -5.56 -19.85
CA GLN A 273 -9.06 -6.68 -20.77
C GLN A 273 -10.44 -7.28 -20.96
N ILE A 274 -10.90 -7.36 -22.21
CA ILE A 274 -12.19 -7.94 -22.57
C ILE A 274 -12.04 -9.46 -22.66
N ALA A 275 -12.89 -10.20 -21.96
CA ALA A 275 -12.89 -11.65 -21.99
C ALA A 275 -13.23 -12.15 -23.40
N ARG A 276 -12.63 -13.27 -23.84
CA ARG A 276 -12.84 -13.82 -25.20
C ARG A 276 -14.33 -14.05 -25.52
N LYS A 277 -15.13 -14.43 -24.52
CA LYS A 277 -16.58 -14.66 -24.66
C LYS A 277 -17.38 -13.37 -24.90
N ASP A 278 -16.85 -12.22 -24.47
CA ASP A 278 -17.51 -10.92 -24.52
C ASP A 278 -17.00 -10.06 -25.70
N GLN A 279 -16.02 -10.58 -26.47
CA GLN A 279 -15.45 -9.89 -27.64
C GLN A 279 -16.41 -9.95 -28.83
N LYS A 280 -16.66 -8.79 -29.44
CA LYS A 280 -17.35 -8.70 -30.74
C LYS A 280 -16.35 -8.94 -31.88
N ALA A 281 -16.85 -9.36 -33.05
CA ALA A 281 -16.02 -9.45 -34.25
C ALA A 281 -15.32 -8.09 -34.50
N ASP A 282 -14.01 -8.13 -34.77
CA ASP A 282 -13.11 -6.97 -34.96
C ASP A 282 -12.83 -6.10 -33.71
N GLN A 283 -13.19 -6.55 -32.50
CA GLN A 283 -12.88 -5.83 -31.27
C GLN A 283 -11.50 -6.23 -30.70
N SER A 284 -10.70 -5.24 -30.31
CA SER A 284 -9.43 -5.46 -29.59
C SER A 284 -9.66 -6.18 -28.25
N ARG A 285 -8.68 -7.00 -27.83
CA ARG A 285 -8.67 -7.67 -26.52
C ARG A 285 -8.58 -6.68 -25.35
N TYR A 286 -8.12 -5.45 -25.62
CA TYR A 286 -7.93 -4.40 -24.62
C TYR A 286 -8.78 -3.19 -24.97
N ALA A 287 -9.34 -2.54 -23.94
CA ALA A 287 -10.08 -1.29 -24.07
C ALA A 287 -9.51 -0.26 -23.09
N ILE A 288 -9.52 1.00 -23.52
CA ILE A 288 -9.14 2.14 -22.70
C ILE A 288 -10.38 3.02 -22.56
N VAL A 289 -10.74 3.31 -21.32
CA VAL A 289 -11.83 4.22 -20.96
C VAL A 289 -11.20 5.47 -20.39
N PHE A 290 -11.47 6.61 -21.02
CA PHE A 290 -11.09 7.93 -20.54
C PHE A 290 -12.23 8.50 -19.70
N LEU A 291 -11.99 8.71 -18.41
CA LEU A 291 -12.97 9.25 -17.47
C LEU A 291 -12.65 10.73 -17.22
N ASP A 292 -13.57 11.62 -17.56
CA ASP A 292 -13.41 13.07 -17.37
C ASP A 292 -14.41 13.58 -16.33
N PHE A 293 -13.88 13.96 -15.15
CA PHE A 293 -14.69 14.49 -14.05
C PHE A 293 -14.75 16.03 -14.03
N ALA A 294 -14.20 16.72 -15.04
CA ALA A 294 -14.12 18.19 -15.02
C ALA A 294 -15.47 18.88 -14.83
N ASN A 295 -16.55 18.29 -15.36
CA ASN A 295 -17.90 18.84 -15.27
C ASN A 295 -18.66 18.41 -14.00
N THR A 296 -18.03 17.69 -13.07
CA THR A 296 -18.68 17.30 -11.80
C THR A 296 -18.68 18.42 -10.78
N ARG A 297 -17.84 19.46 -10.95
CA ARG A 297 -17.79 20.64 -10.10
C ARG A 297 -18.32 21.86 -10.85
N SER A 298 -19.15 22.65 -10.19
CA SER A 298 -19.79 23.84 -10.76
C SER A 298 -18.96 25.12 -10.61
N ARG A 299 -18.00 25.15 -9.66
CA ARG A 299 -17.11 26.28 -9.42
C ARG A 299 -15.76 25.84 -8.84
N LYS A 300 -14.79 26.75 -8.86
CA LYS A 300 -13.50 26.60 -8.18
C LYS A 300 -13.69 26.74 -6.66
N CYS A 301 -12.91 25.98 -5.88
CA CYS A 301 -12.86 26.12 -4.42
C CYS A 301 -12.30 27.49 -4.02
N GLU A 302 -12.89 28.07 -2.98
CA GLU A 302 -12.46 29.30 -2.32
C GLU A 302 -12.02 28.96 -0.89
N GLU A 303 -11.36 29.89 -0.19
CA GLU A 303 -10.82 29.65 1.16
C GLU A 303 -11.88 29.15 2.16
N SER A 304 -13.13 29.57 2.01
CA SER A 304 -14.25 29.14 2.86
C SER A 304 -14.68 27.68 2.68
N ASP A 305 -14.21 27.01 1.62
CA ASP A 305 -14.55 25.61 1.33
C ASP A 305 -13.63 24.61 2.02
N PHE A 306 -12.55 25.08 2.66
CA PHE A 306 -11.56 24.22 3.32
C PHE A 306 -11.79 24.15 4.84
N GLU A 307 -11.71 22.93 5.37
CA GLU A 307 -11.69 22.66 6.80
C GLU A 307 -10.23 22.70 7.31
N LYS A 308 -10.04 22.99 8.61
CA LYS A 308 -8.72 23.03 9.26
C LYS A 308 -8.42 21.74 10.00
#